data_AF-A0A1B8SCT2-F1
#
_entry.id   AF-A0A1B8SCT2-F1
#
_cell.length_a   1.000
_cell.length_b   1.000
_cell.length_c   1.000
_cell.angle_alpha   90.00
_cell.angle_beta   90.00
_cell.angle_gamma   90.00
#
_symmetry.space_group_name_H-M   'P 1'
#
loop_
_entity.id
_entity.type
_entity.pdbx_description
1 polymer ?
#
loop_
_entity_poly.entity_id
_entity_poly.type
_entity_poly.pdbx_seq_one_letter_code
_entity_poly.pdbx_strand_id
1 'polypeptide(L)' 'MEEVHRLTHLGAVVTHVAKGTSRDGLEVEWRVLDAVTIDGDMFSRCEMFDEDDLDAALARFDELSRSTPQH' A
#
# COMPACT_ATOMS: atom_id res chain seq x y z
N MET A 1 -1.76 7.16 -8.29
CA MET A 1 -1.69 5.69 -8.44
C MET A 1 -1.11 5.41 -9.81
N GLU A 2 0.05 4.75 -9.86
CA GLU A 2 0.74 4.37 -11.09
C GLU A 2 0.36 2.95 -11.53
N GLU A 3 0.39 1.99 -10.60
CA GLU A 3 0.17 0.57 -10.90
C GLU A 3 -0.64 -0.11 -9.80
N VAL A 4 -1.50 -1.06 -10.16
CA VAL A 4 -2.27 -1.87 -9.22
C VAL A 4 -1.72 -3.29 -9.27
N HIS A 5 -1.05 -3.71 -8.21
CA HIS A 5 -0.46 -5.05 -8.11
C HIS A 5 -1.49 -6.10 -7.75
N ARG A 6 -2.39 -5.74 -6.83
CA ARG A 6 -3.43 -6.65 -6.36
C ARG A 6 -4.65 -5.84 -5.92
N LEU A 7 -5.82 -6.30 -6.33
CA LEU A 7 -7.10 -5.73 -5.92
C LEU A 7 -8.05 -6.88 -5.56
N THR A 8 -8.57 -6.87 -4.35
CA THR A 8 -9.53 -7.84 -3.85
C THR A 8 -10.64 -7.15 -3.07
N HIS A 9 -11.64 -7.92 -2.65
CA HIS A 9 -12.71 -7.43 -1.76
C HIS A 9 -12.21 -7.10 -0.35
N LEU A 10 -10.99 -7.52 0.02
CA LEU A 10 -10.36 -7.25 1.32
C LEU A 10 -9.34 -6.09 1.25
N GLY A 11 -9.11 -5.52 0.07
CA GLY A 11 -8.26 -4.34 -0.11
C GLY A 11 -7.47 -4.32 -1.41
N ALA A 12 -6.41 -3.51 -1.44
CA ALA A 12 -5.60 -3.31 -2.62
C ALA A 12 -4.12 -3.04 -2.27
N VAL A 13 -3.22 -3.50 -3.14
CA VAL A 13 -1.81 -3.12 -3.13
C VAL A 13 -1.53 -2.36 -4.42
N VAL A 14 -1.11 -1.10 -4.30
CA VAL A 14 -0.93 -0.18 -5.43
C VAL A 14 0.38 0.58 -5.32
N THR A 15 1.06 0.82 -6.44
CA THR A 15 2.19 1.76 -6.48
C THR A 15 1.66 3.19 -6.61
N HIS A 16 2.16 4.08 -5.77
CA HIS A 16 1.93 5.51 -5.85
C HIS A 16 3.26 6.27 -5.85
N VAL A 17 3.43 7.16 -6.83
CA VAL A 17 4.52 8.15 -6.80
C VAL A 17 4.11 9.30 -5.90
N ALA A 18 4.84 9.46 -4.80
CA ALA A 18 4.79 10.65 -4.00
C ALA A 18 5.90 11.60 -4.44
N LYS A 19 5.50 12.82 -4.80
CA LYS A 19 6.43 13.91 -5.11
C LYS A 19 6.58 14.76 -3.85
N GLY A 20 7.76 14.77 -3.27
CA GLY A 20 8.10 15.66 -2.17
C GLY A 20 9.07 16.73 -2.62
N THR A 21 8.79 17.98 -2.28
CA THR A 21 9.79 19.05 -2.40
C THR A 21 10.70 18.98 -1.18
N SER A 22 11.97 18.65 -1.39
CA SER A 22 12.97 18.76 -0.33
C SER A 22 13.10 20.23 0.09
N ARG A 23 13.58 20.47 1.32
CA ARG A 23 13.74 21.83 1.87
C ARG A 23 14.66 22.74 1.04
N ASP A 24 15.47 22.14 0.17
CA ASP A 24 16.38 22.82 -0.78
C ASP A 24 15.73 23.08 -2.17
N GLY A 25 14.46 22.75 -2.36
CA GLY A 25 13.74 22.93 -3.62
C GLY A 25 13.93 21.79 -4.64
N LEU A 26 14.62 20.71 -4.27
CA LEU A 26 14.71 19.52 -5.11
C LEU A 26 13.37 18.77 -5.11
N GLU A 27 12.79 18.61 -6.29
CA GLU A 27 11.67 17.69 -6.52
C GLU A 27 12.19 16.27 -6.40
N VAL A 28 11.79 15.58 -5.34
CA VAL A 28 12.13 14.17 -5.16
C VAL A 28 10.87 13.37 -5.41
N GLU A 29 10.96 12.46 -6.36
CA GLU A 29 9.90 11.53 -6.70
C GLU A 29 10.28 10.18 -6.10
N TRP A 30 9.58 9.76 -5.05
CA TRP A 30 9.73 8.42 -4.50
C TRP A 30 8.48 7.60 -4.81
N ARG A 31 8.71 6.38 -5.27
CA ARG A 31 7.65 5.39 -5.49
C ARG A 31 7.46 4.60 -4.22
N VAL A 32 6.23 4.60 -3.74
CA VAL A 32 5.82 3.81 -2.58
C VAL A 32 4.72 2.85 -2.98
N LEU A 33 4.73 1.68 -2.37
CA LEU A 33 3.66 0.71 -2.47
C LEU A 33 2.71 0.92 -1.29
N ASP A 34 1.48 1.26 -1.61
CA ASP A 34 0.40 1.42 -0.66
C ASP A 34 -0.33 0.08 -0.55
N ALA A 35 -0.16 -0.61 0.58
CA ALA A 35 -0.91 -1.80 0.94
C ALA A 35 -2.06 -1.41 1.85
N VAL A 36 -3.25 -1.42 1.28
CA VAL A 36 -4.50 -1.02 1.92
C VAL A 36 -5.35 -2.24 2.19
N THR A 37 -5.79 -2.43 3.44
CA THR A 37 -6.79 -3.46 3.79
C THR A 37 -8.06 -2.83 4.34
N ILE A 38 -9.20 -3.39 3.96
CA ILE A 38 -10.54 -3.02 4.41
C ILE A 38 -11.09 -4.14 5.29
N ASP A 39 -11.70 -3.76 6.39
CA ASP A 39 -12.41 -4.65 7.31
C ASP A 39 -13.90 -4.34 7.18
N GLY A 40 -14.64 -5.25 6.54
CA GLY A 40 -16.02 -5.00 6.11
C GLY A 40 -16.11 -3.80 5.16
N ASP A 41 -16.78 -2.74 5.60
CA ASP A 41 -16.98 -1.50 4.84
C ASP A 41 -16.04 -0.36 5.28
N MET A 42 -15.17 -0.58 6.27
CA MET A 42 -14.24 0.45 6.76
C MET A 42 -12.79 0.15 6.42
N PHE A 43 -12.08 1.21 6.06
CA PHE A 43 -10.63 1.18 5.92
C PHE A 43 -9.98 0.77 7.25
N SER A 44 -9.25 -0.34 7.24
CA SER A 44 -8.71 -0.93 8.46
C SER A 44 -7.22 -0.63 8.65
N ARG A 45 -6.44 -0.72 7.56
CA ARG A 45 -4.99 -0.47 7.62
C ARG A 45 -4.44 0.05 6.30
N CYS A 46 -3.49 0.96 6.42
CA CYS A 46 -2.61 1.42 5.35
C CYS A 46 -1.17 1.16 5.78
N GLU A 47 -0.41 0.40 5.01
CA GLU A 47 1.04 0.30 5.16
C GLU A 47 1.70 0.75 3.85
N MET A 48 2.67 1.65 3.96
CA MET A 48 3.47 2.14 2.84
C MET A 48 4.82 1.42 2.85
N PHE A 49 5.21 0.86 1.71
CA PHE A 49 6.49 0.19 1.48
C PHE A 49 7.27 0.89 0.36
N ASP A 50 8.57 0.66 0.27
CA ASP A 50 9.37 1.08 -0.89
C ASP A 50 9.03 0.23 -2.12
N GLU A 51 9.32 0.74 -3.32
CA GLU A 51 9.01 0.03 -4.57
C GLU A 51 9.72 -1.32 -4.72
N ASP A 52 10.89 -1.48 -4.07
CA ASP A 52 11.69 -2.71 -4.11
C ASP A 52 11.09 -3.81 -3.20
N ASP A 53 10.25 -3.43 -2.23
CA ASP A 53 9.68 -4.32 -1.21
C ASP A 53 8.30 -4.88 -1.60
N LEU A 54 8.02 -5.05 -2.90
CA LEU A 54 6.72 -5.54 -3.38
C LEU A 54 6.32 -6.90 -2.82
N ASP A 55 7.25 -7.85 -2.79
CA ASP A 55 7.00 -9.17 -2.22
C ASP A 55 6.65 -9.09 -0.73
N ALA A 56 7.31 -8.20 0.02
CA ALA A 56 7.02 -7.99 1.43
C ALA A 56 5.64 -7.35 1.64
N ALA A 57 5.28 -6.34 0.82
CA ALA A 57 3.97 -5.70 0.84
C ALA A 57 2.84 -6.71 0.54
N LEU A 58 3.04 -7.58 -0.45
CA LEU A 58 2.07 -8.63 -0.81
C LEU A 58 1.94 -9.69 0.28
N ALA A 59 3.05 -10.11 0.90
CA ALA A 59 3.05 -11.05 2.00
C ALA A 59 2.32 -10.47 3.22
N ARG A 60 2.60 -9.21 3.57
CA ARG A 60 1.89 -8.50 4.65
C ARG A 60 0.41 -8.35 4.36
N PHE A 61 0.04 -7.99 3.13
CA PHE A 61 -1.35 -7.92 2.72
C PHE A 61 -2.07 -9.27 2.88
N ASP A 62 -1.44 -10.39 2.49
CA ASP A 62 -2.02 -11.73 2.64
C ASP A 62 -2.17 -12.12 4.13
N GLU A 63 -1.17 -11.84 4.97
CA GLU A 63 -1.27 -12.09 6.41
C GLU A 63 -2.39 -11.25 7.07
N LEU A 64 -2.52 -9.98 6.71
CA LEU A 64 -3.56 -9.08 7.21
C LEU A 64 -4.94 -9.52 6.74
N SER A 65 -5.05 -9.89 5.47
CA SER A 65 -6.28 -10.41 4.85
C SER A 65 -6.76 -11.73 5.48
N ARG A 66 -5.86 -12.51 6.07
CA ARG A 66 -6.22 -13.73 6.82
C ARG A 66 -6.51 -13.46 8.29
N SER A 67 -5.97 -12.38 8.83
CA SER A 67 -6.07 -12.02 10.25
C SER A 67 -7.30 -11.18 10.58
N THR A 68 -7.97 -10.57 9.59
CA THR A 68 -9.28 -9.95 9.79
C THR A 68 -10.30 -11.04 10.14
N PRO A 69 -10.74 -11.12 11.41
CA PRO A 69 -11.73 -12.10 11.80
C PRO A 69 -13.06 -11.70 11.18
N GLN A 70 -13.70 -12.60 10.43
CA GLN A 70 -15.13 -12.48 10.16
C GLN A 70 -15.85 -12.53 11.51
N HIS A 71 -16.31 -11.40 12.03
CA HIS A 71 -17.22 -11.36 13.16
C HIS A 71 -18.33 -10.32 12.97
#